data_AF-E9KZH0-F1
#
_entry.id   AF-E9KZH0-F1
#
_cell.length_a   1.000
_cell.length_b   1.000
_cell.length_c   1.000
_cell.angle_alpha   90.00
_cell.angle_beta   90.00
_cell.angle_gamma   90.00
#
_symmetry.space_group_name_H-M   'P 1'
#
loop_
_entity.id
_entity.type
_entity.pdbx_description
1 polymer ?
#
loop_
_entity_poly.entity_id
_entity_poly.type
_entity_poly.pdbx_seq_one_letter_code
_entity_poly.pdbx_strand_id
1 'polypeptide(L)'
;GGWGNLGGGVTQLVMGSVLFPLFKLGMSPVTAWRTVCVVPAVVGFTTGLTVLKISDDAPKGYYKDMKKNGTMPDVSAAASFRDGALDINTWFLFIQYACCFGVELTMNNAAALYFKEEFKLTTEEAAAIASIFGWMNLFARGLGGWISDKFNSKMGMRGRIST
;
A
#
# COMPACT_ATOMS: atom_id res chain seq x y z
N GLY A 1 2.11 7.34 -0.77
CA GLY A 1 1.97 5.87 -0.63
C GLY A 1 1.43 5.41 0.71
N GLY A 2 0.32 5.97 1.22
CA GLY A 2 -0.37 5.43 2.43
C GLY A 2 -1.56 4.53 2.12
N TRP A 3 -2.13 4.69 0.91
CA TRP A 3 -3.32 3.96 0.45
C TRP A 3 -3.13 2.44 0.34
N GLY A 4 -1.93 1.96 0.05
CA GLY A 4 -1.65 0.52 -0.02
C GLY A 4 -1.76 -0.19 1.34
N ASN A 5 -1.19 0.42 2.39
CA ASN A 5 -1.20 -0.17 3.73
C ASN A 5 -2.54 0.04 4.44
N LEU A 6 -3.23 1.15 4.13
CA LEU A 6 -4.66 1.29 4.44
C LEU A 6 -5.47 0.17 3.80
N GLY A 7 -5.23 -0.13 2.53
CA GLY A 7 -5.91 -1.21 1.80
C GLY A 7 -5.75 -2.55 2.49
N GLY A 8 -4.57 -2.86 3.03
CA GLY A 8 -4.31 -4.04 3.85
C GLY A 8 -5.16 -4.09 5.13
N GLY A 9 -5.21 -2.99 5.88
CA GLY A 9 -6.04 -2.88 7.09
C GLY A 9 -7.55 -2.93 6.81
N VAL A 10 -8.01 -2.24 5.78
CA VAL A 10 -9.41 -2.27 5.31
C VAL A 10 -9.78 -3.68 4.86
N THR A 11 -8.88 -4.38 4.16
CA THR A 11 -9.12 -5.76 3.72
C THR A 11 -9.23 -6.70 4.93
N GLN A 12 -8.35 -6.58 5.94
CA GLN A 12 -8.44 -7.38 7.15
C GLN A 12 -9.77 -7.15 7.90
N LEU A 13 -10.22 -5.89 8.01
CA LEU A 13 -11.48 -5.55 8.67
C LEU A 13 -12.71 -6.02 7.86
N VAL A 14 -12.75 -5.71 6.56
CA VAL A 14 -13.89 -6.06 5.70
C VAL A 14 -13.99 -7.57 5.52
N MET A 15 -12.87 -8.26 5.29
CA MET A 15 -12.88 -9.71 5.06
C MET A 15 -13.06 -10.48 6.37
N GLY A 16 -12.34 -10.09 7.42
CA GLY A 16 -12.32 -10.81 8.70
C GLY A 16 -13.52 -10.51 9.60
N SER A 17 -13.90 -9.24 9.73
CA SER A 17 -14.92 -8.80 10.70
C SER A 17 -16.32 -8.60 10.09
N VAL A 18 -16.44 -8.46 8.76
CA VAL A 18 -17.74 -8.22 8.10
C VAL A 18 -18.17 -9.38 7.21
N LEU A 19 -17.37 -9.73 6.21
CA LEU A 19 -17.75 -10.71 5.20
C LEU A 19 -17.72 -12.14 5.74
N PHE A 20 -16.68 -12.53 6.48
CA PHE A 20 -16.57 -13.88 7.01
C PHE A 20 -17.71 -14.27 7.98
N PRO A 21 -18.11 -13.45 8.97
CA PRO A 21 -19.27 -13.74 9.80
C PRO A 21 -20.59 -13.80 9.02
N LEU A 22 -20.76 -12.90 8.04
CA LEU A 22 -21.96 -12.84 7.20
C LEU A 22 -22.14 -14.11 6.35
N PHE A 23 -21.06 -14.63 5.77
CA PHE A 23 -21.10 -15.87 5.00
C PHE A 23 -21.17 -17.13 5.87
N LYS A 24 -20.72 -17.07 7.12
CA LYS A 24 -20.84 -18.16 8.11
C LYS A 24 -22.29 -18.41 8.56
N LEU A 25 -23.19 -17.43 8.39
CA LEU A 25 -24.63 -17.59 8.69
C LEU A 25 -25.35 -18.56 7.73
N GLY A 26 -24.80 -18.78 6.53
CA GLY A 26 -25.43 -19.62 5.50
C GLY A 26 -24.54 -20.72 4.92
N MET A 27 -23.26 -20.79 5.31
CA MET A 27 -22.30 -21.75 4.75
C MET A 27 -21.33 -22.28 5.80
N SER A 28 -20.73 -23.45 5.53
CA SER A 28 -19.65 -23.99 6.36
C SER A 28 -18.42 -23.06 6.33
N PRO A 29 -17.59 -23.05 7.40
CA PRO A 29 -16.41 -22.19 7.46
C PRO A 29 -15.46 -22.35 6.28
N VAL A 30 -15.33 -23.57 5.75
CA VAL A 30 -14.45 -23.91 4.61
C VAL A 30 -14.94 -23.28 3.31
N THR A 31 -16.25 -23.22 3.09
CA THR A 31 -16.82 -22.57 1.90
C THR A 31 -16.82 -21.05 2.07
N ALA A 32 -17.10 -20.54 3.28
CA ALA A 32 -17.17 -19.12 3.56
C ALA A 32 -15.86 -18.37 3.23
N TRP A 33 -14.69 -18.85 3.68
CA TRP A 33 -13.42 -18.16 3.40
C TRP A 33 -13.07 -18.12 1.90
N ARG A 34 -13.44 -19.17 1.15
CA ARG A 34 -13.20 -19.24 -0.31
C ARG A 34 -14.06 -18.25 -1.05
N THR A 35 -15.34 -18.15 -0.68
CA THR A 35 -16.29 -17.22 -1.31
C THR A 35 -15.92 -15.77 -1.00
N VAL A 36 -15.42 -15.49 0.21
CA VAL A 36 -14.94 -14.16 0.61
C VAL A 36 -13.79 -13.69 -0.30
N CYS A 37 -12.90 -14.58 -0.76
CA CYS A 37 -11.83 -14.24 -1.72
C CYS A 37 -12.31 -13.83 -3.12
N VAL A 38 -13.56 -14.15 -3.51
CA VAL A 38 -14.11 -13.75 -4.82
C VAL A 38 -14.36 -12.25 -4.86
N VAL A 39 -14.73 -11.64 -3.73
CA VAL A 39 -15.02 -10.20 -3.62
C VAL A 39 -13.83 -9.32 -4.05
N PRO A 40 -12.62 -9.45 -3.48
CA PRO A 40 -11.47 -8.66 -3.91
C PRO A 40 -11.03 -9.00 -5.35
N ALA A 41 -11.24 -10.23 -5.82
CA ALA A 41 -10.93 -10.60 -7.21
C ALA A 41 -11.81 -9.82 -8.21
N VAL A 42 -13.11 -9.71 -7.95
CA VAL A 42 -14.03 -8.92 -8.77
C VAL A 42 -13.66 -7.45 -8.73
N VAL A 43 -13.43 -6.88 -7.53
CA VAL A 43 -13.04 -5.48 -7.38
C VAL A 43 -11.73 -5.17 -8.12
N GLY A 44 -10.73 -6.05 -8.02
CA GLY A 44 -9.47 -5.90 -8.73
C GLY A 44 -9.66 -5.94 -10.24
N PHE A 45 -10.45 -6.88 -10.75
CA PHE A 45 -10.72 -7.01 -12.18
C PHE A 45 -11.49 -5.81 -12.74
N THR A 46 -12.53 -5.34 -12.04
CA THR A 46 -13.29 -4.14 -12.46
C THR A 46 -12.42 -2.90 -12.43
N THR A 47 -11.58 -2.74 -11.40
CA THR A 47 -10.64 -1.62 -11.31
C THR A 47 -9.63 -1.65 -12.45
N GLY A 48 -9.05 -2.82 -12.76
CA GLY A 48 -8.16 -2.99 -13.90
C GLY A 48 -8.82 -2.61 -15.23
N LEU A 49 -10.04 -3.06 -15.48
CA LEU A 49 -10.80 -2.68 -16.68
C LEU A 49 -11.10 -1.18 -16.74
N THR A 50 -11.34 -0.55 -15.58
CA THR A 50 -11.63 0.88 -15.49
C THR A 50 -10.39 1.70 -15.81
N VAL A 51 -9.24 1.32 -15.24
CA VAL A 51 -7.95 1.95 -15.52
C VAL A 51 -7.61 1.85 -17.02
N LEU A 52 -7.81 0.68 -17.63
CA LEU A 52 -7.54 0.50 -19.07
C LEU A 52 -8.44 1.36 -19.98
N LYS A 53 -9.65 1.73 -19.54
CA LYS A 53 -10.61 2.49 -20.35
C LYS A 53 -10.63 3.99 -20.06
N ILE A 54 -10.25 4.40 -18.85
CA ILE A 54 -10.43 5.78 -18.37
C ILE A 54 -9.09 6.45 -18.07
N SER A 55 -8.03 5.71 -17.79
CA SER A 55 -6.76 6.33 -17.38
C SER A 55 -5.95 6.83 -18.57
N ASP A 56 -5.59 8.11 -18.49
CA ASP A 56 -4.59 8.72 -19.35
C ASP A 56 -3.20 8.52 -18.75
N ASP A 57 -2.22 8.19 -19.60
CA ASP A 57 -0.83 7.92 -19.21
C ASP A 57 -0.12 9.14 -18.59
N ALA A 58 -0.47 10.34 -19.06
CA ALA A 58 0.09 11.60 -18.57
C ALA A 58 -0.91 12.76 -18.78
N PRO A 59 -0.79 13.88 -18.04
CA PRO A 59 -1.60 15.08 -18.26
C PRO A 59 -1.45 15.67 -19.68
N LYS A 60 -0.39 15.27 -20.39
CA LYS A 60 -0.06 15.71 -21.75
C LYS A 60 -0.52 14.71 -22.84
N GLY A 61 -1.26 13.66 -22.49
CA GLY A 61 -1.72 12.61 -23.41
C GLY A 61 -0.89 11.33 -23.34
N TYR A 62 -1.12 10.41 -24.28
CA TYR A 62 -0.48 9.08 -24.27
C TYR A 62 1.02 9.13 -24.51
N TYR A 63 1.78 8.29 -23.80
CA TYR A 63 3.23 8.22 -23.96
C TYR A 63 3.65 7.86 -25.39
N LYS A 64 2.83 7.07 -26.10
CA LYS A 64 3.07 6.70 -27.50
C LYS A 64 3.09 7.90 -28.43
N ASP A 65 2.17 8.84 -28.24
CA ASP A 65 2.06 10.05 -29.06
C ASP A 65 3.18 11.05 -28.71
N MET A 66 3.54 11.14 -27.43
CA MET A 66 4.65 12.01 -26.98
C MET A 66 6.02 11.52 -27.48
N LYS A 67 6.26 10.20 -27.51
CA LYS A 67 7.47 9.64 -28.12
C LYS A 67 7.52 9.88 -29.63
N LYS A 68 6.38 9.73 -30.32
CA LYS A 68 6.26 9.98 -31.76
C LYS A 68 6.49 11.46 -32.12
N ASN A 69 6.03 12.37 -31.27
CA ASN A 69 6.20 13.82 -31.46
C ASN A 69 7.55 14.36 -30.97
N GLY A 70 8.45 13.50 -30.48
CA GLY A 70 9.79 13.87 -30.02
C GLY A 70 9.82 14.70 -28.73
N THR A 71 8.71 14.82 -28.01
CA THR A 71 8.61 15.60 -26.77
C THR A 71 9.05 14.83 -25.52
N MET A 72 9.33 13.53 -25.66
CA MET A 72 9.87 12.68 -24.59
C MET A 72 11.07 11.87 -25.08
N PRO A 73 12.24 11.96 -24.42
CA PRO A 73 13.39 11.13 -24.78
C PRO A 73 13.11 9.66 -24.48
N ASP A 74 13.53 8.77 -25.39
CA ASP A 74 13.48 7.32 -25.18
C ASP A 74 14.57 6.90 -24.19
N VAL A 75 14.23 7.03 -22.90
CA VAL A 75 15.05 6.47 -21.82
C VAL A 75 14.83 4.97 -21.76
N SER A 76 15.91 4.21 -21.96
CA SER A 76 15.88 2.77 -21.76
C SER A 76 15.68 2.47 -20.28
N ALA A 77 14.65 1.68 -19.95
CA ALA A 77 14.40 1.25 -18.58
C ALA A 77 15.63 0.55 -17.96
N ALA A 78 16.41 -0.16 -18.78
CA ALA A 78 17.65 -0.81 -18.35
C ALA A 78 18.76 0.21 -18.01
N ALA A 79 18.81 1.35 -18.72
CA ALA A 79 19.76 2.41 -18.43
C ALA A 79 19.40 3.12 -17.11
N SER A 80 18.13 3.49 -16.91
CA SER A 80 17.67 4.08 -15.65
C SER A 80 17.82 3.13 -14.45
N PHE A 81 17.60 1.83 -14.66
CA PHE A 81 17.84 0.82 -13.63
C PHE A 81 19.33 0.71 -13.27
N ARG A 82 20.21 0.71 -14.28
CA ARG A 82 21.65 0.65 -14.07
C ARG A 82 22.16 1.89 -13.32
N ASP A 83 21.72 3.08 -13.71
CA ASP A 83 22.09 4.32 -13.04
C ASP A 83 21.65 4.32 -11.57
N GLY A 84 20.40 3.90 -11.31
CA GLY A 84 19.89 3.77 -9.94
C GLY A 84 20.65 2.73 -9.10
N ALA A 85 21.01 1.58 -9.69
CA ALA A 85 21.73 0.51 -9.01
C ALA A 85 23.20 0.84 -8.72
N LEU A 86 23.82 1.73 -9.51
CA LEU A 86 25.19 2.18 -9.30
C LEU A 86 25.30 3.34 -8.30
N ASP A 87 24.20 4.04 -8.01
CA ASP A 87 24.19 5.10 -7.00
C ASP A 87 24.11 4.51 -5.57
N ILE A 88 25.11 4.83 -4.76
CA ILE A 88 25.20 4.39 -3.37
C ILE A 88 24.10 4.98 -2.48
N ASN A 89 23.60 6.18 -2.81
CA ASN A 89 22.49 6.81 -2.08
C ASN A 89 21.20 6.00 -2.22
N THR A 90 20.98 5.40 -3.39
CA THR A 90 19.86 4.49 -3.64
C THR A 90 19.89 3.31 -2.68
N TRP A 91 21.07 2.73 -2.43
CA TRP A 91 21.21 1.60 -1.51
C TRP A 91 20.95 1.96 -0.06
N PHE A 92 21.39 3.14 0.40
CA PHE A 92 21.07 3.62 1.74
C PHE A 92 19.55 3.81 1.93
N LEU A 93 18.89 4.47 0.97
CA LEU A 93 17.44 4.65 0.99
C LEU A 93 16.70 3.30 0.88
N PHE A 94 17.22 2.38 0.08
CA PHE A 94 16.67 1.04 -0.09
C PHE A 94 16.71 0.24 1.21
N ILE A 95 17.86 0.19 1.89
CA ILE A 95 18.00 -0.53 3.16
C ILE A 95 17.10 0.09 4.23
N GLN A 96 17.10 1.43 4.35
CA GLN A 96 16.23 2.12 5.29
C GLN A 96 14.75 1.79 5.04
N TYR A 97 14.31 1.86 3.78
CA TYR A 97 12.94 1.51 3.40
C TYR A 97 12.63 0.04 3.68
N ALA A 98 13.55 -0.88 3.34
CA ALA A 98 13.39 -2.31 3.58
C ALA A 98 13.27 -2.64 5.07
N CYS A 99 14.06 -1.99 5.94
CA CYS A 99 13.96 -2.15 7.39
C CYS A 99 12.62 -1.62 7.92
N CYS A 100 12.23 -0.39 7.56
CA CYS A 100 10.97 0.20 8.03
C CYS A 100 9.75 -0.59 7.55
N PHE A 101 9.69 -0.92 6.25
CA PHE A 101 8.59 -1.65 5.67
C PHE A 101 8.58 -3.13 6.11
N GLY A 102 9.75 -3.75 6.30
CA GLY A 102 9.87 -5.11 6.80
C GLY A 102 9.31 -5.27 8.21
N VAL A 103 9.65 -4.35 9.12
CA VAL A 103 9.08 -4.33 10.48
C VAL A 103 7.57 -4.07 10.45
N GLU A 104 7.11 -3.19 9.55
CA GLU A 104 5.68 -2.95 9.37
C GLU A 104 4.94 -4.22 8.91
N LEU A 105 5.52 -4.99 7.99
CA LEU A 105 4.94 -6.23 7.47
C LEU A 105 4.89 -7.34 8.53
N THR A 106 5.97 -7.52 9.30
CA THR A 106 6.00 -8.50 10.39
C THR A 106 5.00 -8.14 11.49
N MET A 107 4.88 -6.86 11.84
CA MET A 107 3.88 -6.38 12.80
C MET A 107 2.46 -6.65 12.31
N ASN A 108 2.11 -6.33 11.06
CA ASN A 108 0.77 -6.57 10.51
C ASN A 108 0.39 -8.06 10.45
N ASN A 109 1.36 -8.95 10.24
CA ASN A 109 1.13 -10.40 10.21
C ASN A 109 1.01 -10.99 11.63
N ALA A 110 1.91 -10.59 12.53
CA ALA A 110 1.97 -11.11 13.89
C ALA A 110 0.89 -10.51 14.82
N ALA A 111 0.45 -9.26 14.58
CA ALA A 111 -0.46 -8.57 15.49
C ALA A 111 -1.80 -9.30 15.69
N ALA A 112 -2.44 -9.77 14.62
CA ALA A 112 -3.73 -10.46 14.72
C ALA A 112 -3.61 -11.81 15.48
N LEU A 113 -2.50 -12.53 15.28
CA LEU A 113 -2.20 -13.77 16.01
C LEU A 113 -1.91 -13.49 17.49
N TYR A 114 -1.09 -12.48 17.77
CA TYR A 114 -0.71 -12.08 19.13
C TYR A 114 -1.93 -11.65 19.97
N PHE A 115 -2.83 -10.84 19.41
CA PHE A 115 -4.07 -10.44 20.10
C PHE A 115 -5.02 -11.61 20.37
N LYS A 116 -4.98 -12.65 19.54
CA LYS A 116 -5.80 -13.84 19.73
C LYS A 116 -5.21 -14.79 20.78
N GLU A 117 -3.89 -15.01 20.76
CA GLU A 117 -3.22 -15.98 21.62
C GLU A 117 -2.98 -15.43 23.03
N GLU A 118 -2.50 -14.19 23.16
CA GLU A 118 -2.14 -13.59 24.44
C GLU A 118 -3.37 -13.02 25.17
N PHE A 119 -4.19 -12.25 24.47
CA PHE A 119 -5.35 -11.58 25.06
C PHE A 119 -6.65 -12.40 24.99
N LYS A 120 -6.60 -13.61 24.42
CA LYS A 120 -7.76 -14.52 24.22
C LYS A 120 -8.97 -13.86 23.55
N LEU A 121 -8.73 -12.84 22.73
CA LEU A 121 -9.79 -12.11 22.03
C LEU A 121 -10.42 -12.96 20.92
N THR A 122 -11.67 -12.67 20.59
CA THR A 122 -12.31 -13.30 19.43
C THR A 122 -11.56 -12.93 18.15
N THR A 123 -11.65 -13.79 17.13
CA THR A 123 -10.93 -13.54 15.85
C THR A 123 -11.41 -12.25 15.18
N GLU A 124 -12.64 -11.84 15.45
CA GLU A 124 -13.27 -10.63 14.93
C GLU A 124 -12.73 -9.35 15.62
N GLU A 125 -12.60 -9.37 16.95
CA GLU A 125 -12.04 -8.25 17.74
C GLU A 125 -10.53 -8.09 17.50
N ALA A 126 -9.79 -9.20 17.45
CA ALA A 126 -8.36 -9.18 17.14
C ALA A 126 -8.08 -8.59 15.76
N ALA A 127 -8.90 -8.93 14.76
CA ALA A 127 -8.82 -8.36 13.42
C ALA A 127 -9.17 -6.87 13.39
N ALA A 128 -10.18 -6.45 14.15
CA ALA A 128 -10.56 -5.05 14.26
C ALA A 128 -9.44 -4.20 14.86
N ILE A 129 -8.81 -4.65 15.95
CA ILE A 129 -7.68 -3.95 16.59
C ILE A 129 -6.45 -3.93 15.68
N ALA A 130 -6.11 -5.06 15.05
CA ALA A 130 -4.99 -5.13 14.11
C ALA A 130 -5.18 -4.16 12.92
N SER A 131 -6.41 -4.00 12.44
CA SER A 131 -6.71 -3.08 11.33
C SER A 131 -6.39 -1.61 11.67
N ILE A 132 -6.54 -1.17 12.92
CA ILE A 132 -6.26 0.20 13.37
C ILE A 132 -4.81 0.58 13.07
N PHE A 133 -3.88 -0.37 13.20
CA PHE A 133 -2.48 -0.15 12.85
C PHE A 133 -2.29 0.19 11.36
N GLY A 134 -3.00 -0.50 10.46
CA GLY A 134 -3.01 -0.17 9.03
C GLY A 134 -3.65 1.19 8.72
N TRP A 135 -4.71 1.56 9.45
CA TRP A 135 -5.35 2.88 9.34
C TRP A 135 -4.44 4.03 9.78
N MET A 136 -3.68 3.84 10.85
CA MET A 136 -2.70 4.83 11.33
C MET A 136 -1.68 5.17 10.23
N ASN A 137 -1.30 4.20 9.38
CA ASN A 137 -0.29 4.41 8.35
C ASN A 137 -0.78 5.32 7.20
N LEU A 138 -2.10 5.51 7.03
CA LEU A 138 -2.64 6.53 6.13
C LEU A 138 -2.33 7.93 6.65
N PHE A 139 -2.64 8.17 7.93
CA PHE A 139 -2.48 9.46 8.57
C PHE A 139 -1.01 9.77 8.85
N ALA A 140 -0.25 8.82 9.39
CA ALA A 140 1.17 9.00 9.70
C ALA A 140 1.98 9.36 8.45
N ARG A 141 1.68 8.76 7.30
CA ARG A 141 2.35 9.10 6.04
C ARG A 141 1.88 10.42 5.43
N GLY A 142 0.59 10.74 5.53
CA GLY A 142 0.06 12.04 5.11
C GLY A 142 0.65 13.19 5.93
N LEU A 143 0.70 13.02 7.25
CA LEU A 143 1.30 13.97 8.19
C LEU A 143 2.82 14.07 7.99
N GLY A 144 3.52 12.96 7.79
CA GLY A 144 4.96 12.96 7.51
C GLY A 144 5.29 13.76 6.24
N GLY A 145 4.52 13.59 5.18
CA GLY A 145 4.65 14.39 3.94
C GLY A 145 4.39 15.87 4.18
N TRP A 146 3.30 16.20 4.87
CA TRP A 146 2.96 17.60 5.17
C TRP A 146 4.01 18.30 6.06
N ILE A 147 4.53 17.59 7.07
CA ILE A 147 5.62 18.08 7.91
C ILE A 147 6.87 18.29 7.06
N SER A 148 7.25 17.32 6.23
CA SER A 148 8.42 17.41 5.35
C SER A 148 8.34 18.59 4.38
N ASP A 149 7.18 18.81 3.75
CA ASP A 149 6.96 19.92 2.83
C ASP A 149 7.01 21.28 3.54
N LYS A 150 6.48 21.35 4.77
CA LYS A 150 6.52 22.55 5.61
C LYS A 150 7.94 22.90 6.06
N PHE A 151 8.75 21.91 6.43
CA PHE A 151 10.15 22.10 6.77
C PHE A 151 11.00 22.43 5.54
N ASN A 152 10.70 21.84 4.38
CA ASN A 152 11.35 22.18 3.11
C ASN A 152 11.07 23.65 2.69
N SER A 153 9.85 24.13 2.87
CA SER A 153 9.49 25.53 2.61
C SER A 153 10.23 26.53 3.51
N LYS A 154 10.69 26.09 4.70
CA LYS A 154 11.29 26.99 5.71
C LYS A 154 12.82 26.89 5.78
N MET A 155 13.41 25.74 5.42
CA MET A 155 14.86 25.47 5.56
C MET A 155 15.51 24.88 4.29
N GLY A 156 14.79 24.82 3.17
CA GLY A 156 15.28 24.24 1.91
C GLY A 156 15.62 22.75 2.02
N MET A 157 16.47 22.23 1.12
CA MET A 157 16.82 20.80 1.08
C MET A 157 17.40 20.28 2.41
N ARG A 158 18.08 21.11 3.21
CA ARG A 158 18.60 20.73 4.54
C ARG A 158 17.50 20.42 5.55
N GLY A 159 16.34 21.08 5.46
CA GLY A 159 15.19 20.81 6.33
C GLY A 159 14.57 19.43 6.10
N ARG A 160 14.67 18.91 4.86
CA ARG A 160 14.11 17.63 4.44
C ARG A 160 14.96 16.40 4.80
N ILE A 161 16.25 16.60 5.12
CA ILE A 161 17.18 15.54 5.55
C ILE A 161 17.25 15.44 7.09
N SER A 162 16.81 16.47 7.80
CA SER A 162 16.79 16.53 9.27
C SER A 162 15.44 16.12 9.90
N THR A 163 14.43 15.80 9.10
CA THR A 163 13.16 15.20 9.56
C THR A 163 13.10 13.74 9.14
#